data_AF-A0AAD7NN52-F1
#
_entry.id   AF-A0AAD7NN52-F1
#
_cell.length_a   1.000
_cell.length_b   1.000
_cell.length_c   1.000
_cell.angle_alpha   90.00
_cell.angle_beta   90.00
_cell.angle_gamma   90.00
#
_symmetry.space_group_name_H-M   'P 1'
#
loop_
_entity.id
_entity.type
_entity.pdbx_description
1 polymer ?
#
loop_
_entity_poly.entity_id
_entity_poly.type
_entity_poly.pdbx_seq_one_letter_code
_entity_poly.pdbx_strand_id
1 'polypeptide(L)'
;MGSANSTLDSPPGSAHAGPTFFADNAKALEIKEAANALFRAKDYQKALDLYSSIINQYDDRVMLATIAIARCNRAACYLNLEQYQNCIDDCNISLLFQTFNPNVAEKAKFRLAKATKALDDIDAEKKAADPSYPGRPKYDVAERMREQMRESSASSAKFQNADTEEHRPFGYVVRMKDHDPEYVHMRDMVPASLTFKAPQGGEAAYATRRDAFVKRIVLSHEPELMQKHPWKCFNCGKTATAWIHSPVANLASFYPIIKDYARPVCEREGSCATITRTAMEKADREDPEISREAGVRIKM
;
A
#
# COMPACT_ATOMS: atom_id res chain seq x y z
N MET A 1 -32.17 -5.58 -45.53
CA MET A 1 -32.77 -6.20 -44.32
C MET A 1 -31.85 -7.37 -43.97
N GLY A 2 -30.83 -7.25 -43.13
CA GLY A 2 -30.79 -6.60 -41.83
C GLY A 2 -31.21 -7.62 -40.77
N SER A 3 -30.23 -8.37 -40.25
CA SER A 3 -30.20 -8.93 -38.88
C SER A 3 -28.86 -9.61 -38.65
N ALA A 4 -27.97 -8.88 -37.98
CA ALA A 4 -26.76 -9.40 -37.36
C ALA A 4 -27.14 -10.17 -36.08
N ASN A 5 -26.54 -11.33 -35.85
CA ASN A 5 -26.61 -12.01 -34.57
C ASN A 5 -25.26 -11.82 -33.87
N SER A 6 -25.19 -10.86 -32.96
CA SER A 6 -24.01 -10.54 -32.16
C SER A 6 -23.95 -11.45 -30.94
N THR A 7 -23.03 -12.42 -30.97
CA THR A 7 -22.54 -13.08 -29.77
C THR A 7 -21.73 -12.07 -28.95
N LEU A 8 -22.29 -11.63 -27.83
CA LEU A 8 -21.59 -10.84 -26.83
C LEU A 8 -20.63 -11.77 -26.07
N ASP A 9 -19.37 -11.78 -26.50
CA ASP A 9 -18.26 -12.21 -25.66
C ASP A 9 -18.21 -11.30 -24.41
N SER A 10 -18.38 -11.92 -23.25
CA SER A 10 -18.16 -11.25 -21.96
C SER A 10 -16.65 -11.06 -21.74
N PRO A 11 -16.18 -9.89 -21.28
CA PRO A 11 -14.77 -9.68 -21.03
C PRO A 11 -14.31 -10.49 -19.81
N PRO A 12 -13.14 -11.15 -19.86
CA PRO A 12 -12.57 -11.81 -18.70
C PRO A 12 -11.95 -10.76 -17.77
N GLY A 13 -12.28 -10.78 -16.47
CA GLY A 13 -11.40 -10.17 -15.45
C GLY A 13 -12.00 -9.21 -14.42
N SER A 14 -13.31 -9.16 -14.18
CA SER A 14 -13.85 -8.47 -13.00
C SER A 14 -13.75 -9.37 -11.76
N ALA A 15 -12.62 -9.29 -11.05
CA ALA A 15 -12.46 -9.91 -9.73
C ALA A 15 -13.20 -9.07 -8.67
N HIS A 16 -14.48 -9.35 -8.47
CA HIS A 16 -15.23 -8.88 -7.31
C HIS A 16 -14.47 -9.21 -6.02
N ALA A 17 -14.26 -8.25 -5.12
CA ALA A 17 -13.86 -8.52 -3.74
C ALA A 17 -15.02 -9.29 -3.06
N GLY A 18 -14.99 -10.62 -3.19
CA GLY A 18 -16.05 -11.49 -2.71
C GLY A 18 -16.15 -11.54 -1.18
N PRO A 19 -17.18 -12.20 -0.64
CA PRO A 19 -17.39 -12.41 0.81
C PRO A 19 -16.19 -13.04 1.55
N THR A 20 -15.23 -13.61 0.83
CA THR A 20 -14.00 -14.20 1.36
C THR A 20 -13.03 -13.17 1.94
N PHE A 21 -12.92 -11.96 1.37
CA PHE A 21 -11.97 -10.93 1.86
C PHE A 21 -12.30 -10.46 3.29
N PHE A 22 -13.59 -10.22 3.57
CA PHE A 22 -14.04 -9.80 4.89
C PHE A 22 -13.87 -10.91 5.93
N ALA A 23 -14.16 -12.16 5.55
CA ALA A 23 -13.94 -13.32 6.42
C ALA A 23 -12.44 -13.53 6.71
N ASP A 24 -11.58 -13.40 5.70
CA ASP A 24 -10.12 -13.50 5.85
C ASP A 24 -9.59 -12.40 6.76
N ASN A 25 -10.09 -11.17 6.65
CA ASN A 25 -9.68 -10.06 7.51
C ASN A 25 -10.13 -10.28 8.97
N ALA A 26 -11.37 -10.75 9.20
CA ALA A 26 -11.84 -11.09 10.54
C ALA A 26 -10.96 -12.18 11.18
N LYS A 27 -10.63 -13.22 10.41
CA LYS A 27 -9.76 -14.31 10.87
C LYS A 27 -8.34 -13.84 11.17
N ALA A 28 -7.77 -12.97 10.34
CA ALA A 28 -6.46 -12.36 10.61
C ALA A 28 -6.46 -11.52 11.90
N LEU A 29 -7.57 -10.83 12.20
CA LEU A 29 -7.73 -10.07 13.44
C LEU A 29 -7.82 -10.98 14.68
N GLU A 30 -8.52 -12.12 14.58
CA GLU A 30 -8.57 -13.12 15.65
C GLU A 30 -7.18 -13.70 15.96
N ILE A 31 -6.44 -14.11 14.92
CA ILE A 31 -5.06 -14.62 15.08
C ILE A 31 -4.17 -13.55 15.71
N LYS A 32 -4.35 -12.28 15.33
CA LYS A 32 -3.61 -11.14 15.89
C LYS A 32 -3.88 -11.00 17.39
N GLU A 33 -5.11 -11.15 17.85
CA GLU A 33 -5.42 -11.08 19.28
C GLU A 33 -4.86 -12.28 20.07
N ALA A 34 -4.86 -13.48 19.49
CA ALA A 34 -4.18 -14.63 20.09
C ALA A 34 -2.66 -14.39 20.20
N ALA A 35 -2.03 -13.85 19.15
CA ALA A 35 -0.63 -13.47 19.16
C ALA A 35 -0.33 -12.37 20.20
N ASN A 36 -1.21 -11.39 20.36
CA ASN A 36 -1.12 -10.37 21.39
C ASN A 36 -1.16 -10.98 22.80
N ALA A 37 -2.01 -11.98 23.04
CA ALA A 37 -2.10 -12.66 24.33
C ALA A 37 -0.79 -13.39 24.66
N LEU A 38 -0.23 -14.13 23.71
CA LEU A 38 1.07 -14.79 23.86
C LEU A 38 2.21 -13.80 24.08
N PHE A 39 2.20 -12.68 23.35
CA PHE A 39 3.18 -11.61 23.53
C PHE A 39 3.13 -11.02 24.95
N ARG A 40 1.92 -10.77 25.49
CA ARG A 40 1.75 -10.30 26.87
C ARG A 40 2.21 -11.33 27.90
N ALA A 41 2.08 -12.62 27.58
CA ALA A 41 2.62 -13.73 28.37
C ALA A 41 4.14 -13.91 28.20
N LYS A 42 4.81 -13.06 27.41
CA LYS A 42 6.25 -13.14 27.08
C LYS A 42 6.65 -14.40 26.31
N ASP A 43 5.68 -15.14 25.75
CA ASP A 43 5.95 -16.25 24.84
C ASP A 43 6.17 -15.69 23.42
N TYR A 44 7.31 -15.02 23.25
CA TYR A 44 7.62 -14.26 22.03
C TYR A 44 7.76 -15.14 20.80
N GLN A 45 8.22 -16.39 20.96
CA GLN A 45 8.37 -17.32 19.84
C GLN A 45 7.01 -17.74 19.29
N LYS A 46 6.08 -18.17 20.14
CA LYS A 46 4.73 -18.53 19.67
C LYS A 46 3.95 -17.32 19.14
N ALA A 47 4.14 -16.14 19.75
CA ALA A 47 3.56 -14.91 19.23
C ALA A 47 4.10 -14.59 17.82
N LEU A 48 5.40 -14.73 17.60
CA LEU A 48 6.06 -14.55 16.31
C LEU A 48 5.50 -15.50 15.25
N ASP A 49 5.28 -16.77 15.60
CA ASP A 49 4.73 -17.78 14.69
C ASP A 49 3.32 -17.38 14.23
N LEU A 50 2.46 -16.93 15.15
CA LEU A 50 1.11 -16.46 14.82
C LEU A 50 1.11 -15.17 13.98
N TYR A 51 1.97 -14.20 14.28
CA TYR A 51 2.09 -13.03 13.41
C TYR A 51 2.59 -13.41 12.02
N SER A 52 3.52 -14.37 11.94
CA SER A 52 4.03 -14.88 10.67
C SER A 52 2.95 -15.62 9.89
N SER A 53 2.06 -16.36 10.54
CA SER A 53 0.93 -17.00 9.85
C SER A 53 -0.01 -15.97 9.25
N ILE A 54 -0.25 -14.83 9.92
CA ILE A 54 -1.03 -13.73 9.35
C ILE A 54 -0.37 -13.26 8.04
N ILE A 55 0.91 -12.92 8.11
CA ILE A 55 1.63 -12.37 6.96
C ILE A 55 1.70 -13.39 5.83
N ASN A 56 1.99 -14.65 6.10
CA ASN A 56 2.20 -15.65 5.04
C ASN A 56 0.89 -16.11 4.38
N GLN A 57 -0.22 -16.18 5.14
CA GLN A 57 -1.48 -16.73 4.63
C GLN A 57 -2.41 -15.67 4.07
N TYR A 58 -2.27 -14.43 4.53
CA TYR A 58 -3.24 -13.38 4.30
C TYR A 58 -2.66 -12.13 3.64
N ASP A 59 -1.36 -12.08 3.29
CA ASP A 59 -0.71 -10.85 2.81
C ASP A 59 -1.55 -10.10 1.78
N ASP A 60 -2.00 -10.78 0.73
CA ASP A 60 -2.80 -10.23 -0.37
C ASP A 60 -4.32 -10.33 -0.17
N ARG A 61 -4.78 -10.94 0.93
CA ARG A 61 -6.20 -11.25 1.18
C ARG A 61 -6.86 -10.41 2.25
N VAL A 62 -6.09 -9.57 2.95
CA VAL A 62 -6.60 -8.71 4.02
C VAL A 62 -6.10 -7.28 3.90
N MET A 63 -6.61 -6.41 4.77
CA MET A 63 -6.23 -5.01 4.76
C MET A 63 -4.72 -4.83 4.97
N LEU A 64 -4.10 -3.96 4.18
CA LEU A 64 -2.70 -3.55 4.35
C LEU A 64 -2.41 -3.06 5.78
N ALA A 65 -3.37 -2.37 6.40
CA ALA A 65 -3.28 -1.96 7.80
C ALA A 65 -3.12 -3.15 8.76
N THR A 66 -3.89 -4.23 8.57
CA THR A 66 -3.77 -5.47 9.36
C THR A 66 -2.37 -6.08 9.21
N ILE A 67 -1.85 -6.15 7.99
CA ILE A 67 -0.49 -6.63 7.72
C ILE A 67 0.58 -5.72 8.34
N ALA A 68 0.44 -4.39 8.20
CA ALA A 68 1.36 -3.42 8.76
C ALA A 68 1.43 -3.51 10.29
N ILE A 69 0.29 -3.69 10.95
CA ILE A 69 0.19 -3.91 12.40
C ILE A 69 0.83 -5.24 12.79
N ALA A 70 0.51 -6.33 12.06
CA ALA A 70 1.10 -7.65 12.32
C ALA A 70 2.63 -7.63 12.21
N ARG A 71 3.18 -6.99 11.17
CA ARG A 71 4.63 -6.79 11.02
C ARG A 71 5.21 -5.93 12.14
N CYS A 72 4.55 -4.84 12.51
CA CYS A 72 5.00 -4.01 13.63
C CYS A 72 5.09 -4.82 14.93
N ASN A 73 4.07 -5.64 15.23
CA ASN A 73 4.05 -6.48 16.42
C ASN A 73 5.03 -7.67 16.35
N ARG A 74 5.22 -8.26 15.17
CA ARG A 74 6.25 -9.29 14.94
C ARG A 74 7.65 -8.73 15.13
N ALA A 75 7.91 -7.50 14.69
CA ALA A 75 9.16 -6.78 14.98
C ALA A 75 9.38 -6.64 16.50
N ALA A 76 8.33 -6.42 17.28
CA ALA A 76 8.44 -6.41 18.74
C ALA A 76 8.87 -7.78 19.28
N CYS A 77 8.39 -8.88 18.70
CA CYS A 77 8.82 -10.23 19.07
C CYS A 77 10.31 -10.44 18.73
N TYR A 78 10.71 -10.13 17.49
CA TYR A 78 12.11 -10.21 17.07
C TYR A 78 13.04 -9.39 17.96
N LEU A 79 12.62 -8.19 18.37
CA LEU A 79 13.39 -7.34 19.27
C LEU A 79 13.58 -7.94 20.66
N ASN A 80 12.58 -8.64 21.20
CA ASN A 80 12.70 -9.34 22.50
C ASN A 80 13.48 -10.66 22.39
N LEU A 81 13.56 -11.24 21.18
CA LEU A 81 14.36 -12.43 20.87
C LEU A 81 15.77 -12.08 20.37
N GLU A 82 16.16 -10.81 20.44
CA GLU A 82 17.47 -10.29 19.98
C GLU A 82 17.78 -10.57 18.49
N GLN A 83 16.74 -10.81 17.69
CA GLN A 83 16.83 -10.97 16.24
C GLN A 83 16.73 -9.59 15.56
N TYR A 84 17.73 -8.75 15.80
CA TYR A 84 17.68 -7.33 15.45
C TYR A 84 17.50 -7.06 13.95
N GLN A 85 18.14 -7.84 13.07
CA GLN A 85 17.98 -7.65 11.62
C GLN A 85 16.54 -7.91 11.16
N ASN A 86 15.92 -8.99 11.64
CA ASN A 86 14.52 -9.29 11.32
C ASN A 86 13.56 -8.23 11.88
N CYS A 87 13.88 -7.67 13.06
CA CYS A 87 13.14 -6.53 13.61
C CYS A 87 13.23 -5.29 12.71
N ILE A 88 14.42 -4.96 12.21
CA ILE A 88 14.66 -3.84 11.30
C ILE A 88 13.81 -4.00 10.03
N ASP A 89 13.85 -5.18 9.42
CA ASP A 89 13.14 -5.43 8.17
C ASP A 89 11.62 -5.30 8.36
N ASP A 90 11.06 -5.93 9.40
CA ASP A 90 9.63 -5.80 9.69
C ASP A 90 9.22 -4.36 10.06
N CYS A 91 10.07 -3.61 10.77
CA CYS A 91 9.80 -2.21 11.09
C CYS A 91 9.78 -1.34 9.83
N ASN A 92 10.73 -1.55 8.93
CA ASN A 92 10.77 -0.81 7.69
C ASN A 92 9.56 -1.14 6.82
N ILE A 93 9.24 -2.42 6.63
CA ILE A 93 8.06 -2.81 5.85
C ILE A 93 6.78 -2.26 6.50
N SER A 94 6.67 -2.34 7.82
CA SER A 94 5.54 -1.72 8.53
C SER A 94 5.47 -0.24 8.16
N LEU A 95 6.55 0.53 8.34
CA LEU A 95 6.66 1.96 8.04
C LEU A 95 6.31 2.30 6.59
N LEU A 96 6.68 1.45 5.62
CA LEU A 96 6.33 1.63 4.21
C LEU A 96 4.82 1.56 3.99
N PHE A 97 4.14 0.66 4.70
CA PHE A 97 2.69 0.53 4.63
C PHE A 97 1.97 1.57 5.50
N GLN A 98 2.70 2.36 6.28
CA GLN A 98 2.11 3.35 7.17
C GLN A 98 1.98 4.70 6.51
N THR A 99 0.80 4.95 6.00
CA THR A 99 0.33 6.31 5.77
C THR A 99 -0.93 6.65 6.59
N PHE A 100 -1.29 5.83 7.60
CA PHE A 100 -2.64 5.89 8.21
C PHE A 100 -2.77 5.63 9.73
N ASN A 101 -1.75 5.13 10.44
CA ASN A 101 -1.82 4.99 11.91
C ASN A 101 -0.54 5.53 12.58
N PRO A 102 -0.54 6.79 13.05
CA PRO A 102 0.65 7.41 13.62
C PRO A 102 1.24 6.60 14.79
N ASN A 103 0.40 5.95 15.59
CA ASN A 103 0.86 5.13 16.73
C ASN A 103 1.68 3.91 16.29
N VAL A 104 1.30 3.26 15.19
CA VAL A 104 2.04 2.09 14.70
C VAL A 104 3.36 2.56 14.07
N ALA A 105 3.40 3.75 13.46
CA ALA A 105 4.59 4.30 12.83
C ALA A 105 5.62 4.72 13.88
N GLU A 106 5.17 5.39 14.94
CA GLU A 106 6.03 5.73 16.08
C GLU A 106 6.62 4.48 16.75
N LYS A 107 5.79 3.45 16.97
CA LYS A 107 6.27 2.16 17.50
C LYS A 107 7.31 1.50 16.60
N ALA A 108 7.09 1.50 15.29
CA ALA A 108 8.03 0.94 14.33
C ALA A 108 9.34 1.74 14.29
N LYS A 109 9.30 3.08 14.29
CA LYS A 109 10.49 3.94 14.37
C LYS A 109 11.29 3.71 15.66
N PHE A 110 10.59 3.61 16.79
CA PHE A 110 11.22 3.35 18.09
C PHE A 110 11.95 2.00 18.08
N ARG A 111 11.29 0.94 17.59
CA ARG A 111 11.88 -0.40 17.50
C ARG A 111 13.04 -0.46 16.51
N LEU A 112 12.90 0.19 15.36
CA LEU A 112 13.96 0.34 14.37
C LEU A 112 15.20 0.98 14.99
N ALA A 113 15.05 2.12 15.67
CA ALA A 113 16.16 2.79 16.34
C ALA A 113 16.85 1.89 17.37
N LYS A 114 16.07 1.17 18.19
CA LYS A 114 16.62 0.25 19.20
C LYS A 114 17.37 -0.92 18.58
N ALA A 115 16.82 -1.54 17.54
CA ALA A 115 17.44 -2.69 16.86
C ALA A 115 18.72 -2.28 16.09
N THR A 116 18.69 -1.13 15.41
CA THR A 116 19.87 -0.59 14.71
C THR A 116 21.00 -0.32 15.69
N LYS A 117 20.70 0.34 16.82
CA LYS A 117 21.69 0.59 17.86
C LYS A 117 22.32 -0.72 18.38
N ALA A 118 21.49 -1.72 18.67
CA ALA A 118 22.00 -3.02 19.14
C ALA A 118 22.94 -3.69 18.13
N LEU A 119 22.64 -3.61 16.83
CA LEU A 119 23.55 -4.11 15.79
C LEU A 119 24.84 -3.30 15.67
N ASP A 120 24.77 -1.98 15.83
CA ASP A 120 25.96 -1.12 15.84
C ASP A 120 26.87 -1.45 17.02
N ASP A 121 26.29 -1.68 18.21
CA ASP A 121 27.02 -2.08 19.41
C ASP A 121 27.68 -3.46 19.19
N ILE A 122 26.97 -4.45 18.63
CA ILE A 122 27.51 -5.78 18.28
C ILE A 122 28.66 -5.67 17.25
N ASP A 123 28.52 -4.82 16.24
CA ASP A 123 29.58 -4.63 15.25
C ASP A 123 30.82 -3.95 15.84
N ALA A 124 30.62 -3.02 16.75
CA ALA A 124 31.72 -2.37 17.49
C ALA A 124 32.46 -3.39 18.36
N GLU A 125 31.74 -4.26 19.07
CA GLU A 125 32.33 -5.35 19.86
C GLU A 125 33.12 -6.32 18.99
N LYS A 126 32.55 -6.75 17.86
CA LYS A 126 33.24 -7.63 16.90
C LYS A 126 34.50 -7.00 16.34
N LYS A 127 34.45 -5.71 16.01
CA LYS A 127 35.60 -4.98 15.49
C LYS A 127 36.69 -4.76 16.55
N ALA A 128 36.31 -4.60 17.82
CA ALA A 128 37.26 -4.54 18.91
C ALA A 128 37.95 -5.90 19.15
N ALA A 129 37.21 -7.01 18.98
CA ALA A 129 37.75 -8.36 19.06
C ALA A 129 38.63 -8.75 17.86
N ASP A 130 38.22 -8.34 16.66
CA ASP A 130 38.92 -8.57 15.41
C ASP A 130 38.96 -7.28 14.57
N PRO A 131 40.10 -6.56 14.56
CA PRO A 131 40.26 -5.34 13.76
C PRO A 131 40.08 -5.54 12.24
N SER A 132 40.17 -6.78 11.75
CA SER A 132 39.94 -7.11 10.33
C SER A 132 38.46 -7.31 9.99
N TYR A 133 37.57 -7.34 10.99
CA TYR A 133 36.12 -7.47 10.78
C TYR A 133 35.61 -6.30 9.92
N PRO A 134 35.03 -6.59 8.72
CA PRO A 134 34.63 -5.56 7.77
C PRO A 134 33.38 -4.77 8.19
N GLY A 135 32.73 -5.16 9.30
CA GLY A 135 31.40 -4.69 9.67
C GLY A 135 30.30 -5.49 8.96
N ARG A 136 29.07 -5.39 9.46
CA ARG A 136 27.93 -5.97 8.73
C ARG A 136 27.74 -5.25 7.39
N PRO A 137 27.31 -5.94 6.33
CA PRO A 137 26.79 -5.27 5.15
C PRO A 137 25.69 -4.30 5.60
N LYS A 138 25.77 -3.03 5.19
CA LYS A 138 24.66 -2.10 5.40
C LYS A 138 23.49 -2.61 4.57
N TYR A 139 22.62 -3.38 5.22
CA TYR A 139 21.48 -4.05 4.63
C TYR A 139 20.60 -3.01 3.93
N ASP A 140 20.57 -3.03 2.60
CA ASP A 140 19.57 -2.25 1.87
C ASP A 140 18.24 -2.97 2.04
N VAL A 141 17.45 -2.46 2.98
CA VAL A 141 16.05 -2.82 3.17
C VAL A 141 15.31 -2.83 1.83
N ALA A 142 15.72 -1.96 0.91
CA ALA A 142 15.17 -1.93 -0.43
C ALA A 142 15.52 -3.12 -1.29
N GLU A 143 16.69 -3.71 -1.13
CA GLU A 143 17.09 -4.91 -1.84
C GLU A 143 16.36 -6.16 -1.31
N ARG A 144 16.29 -6.35 0.01
CA ARG A 144 15.58 -7.50 0.59
C ARG A 144 14.08 -7.46 0.28
N MET A 145 13.50 -6.26 0.28
CA MET A 145 12.10 -6.10 -0.10
C MET A 145 11.89 -6.29 -1.61
N ARG A 146 12.82 -5.83 -2.47
CA ARG A 146 12.79 -6.15 -3.91
C ARG A 146 12.77 -7.67 -4.13
N GLU A 147 13.54 -8.43 -3.37
CA GLU A 147 13.56 -9.90 -3.40
C GLU A 147 12.22 -10.52 -2.95
N GLN A 148 11.72 -10.17 -1.75
CA GLN A 148 10.45 -10.70 -1.23
C GLN A 148 9.24 -10.32 -2.11
N MET A 149 9.26 -9.11 -2.68
CA MET A 149 8.23 -8.66 -3.62
C MET A 149 8.31 -9.42 -4.95
N ARG A 150 9.52 -9.75 -5.44
CA ARG A 150 9.73 -10.57 -6.64
C ARG A 150 9.21 -11.99 -6.44
N GLU A 151 9.46 -12.60 -5.28
CA GLU A 151 8.93 -13.91 -4.91
C GLU A 151 7.39 -13.91 -4.80
N SER A 152 6.82 -12.88 -4.17
CA SER A 152 5.36 -12.72 -4.04
C SER A 152 4.69 -12.50 -5.40
N SER A 153 5.32 -11.73 -6.28
CA SER A 153 4.84 -11.48 -7.65
C SER A 153 4.89 -12.74 -8.51
N ALA A 154 5.90 -13.59 -8.34
CA ALA A 154 5.99 -14.88 -9.02
C ALA A 154 4.88 -15.86 -8.60
N SER A 155 4.35 -15.72 -7.38
CA SER A 155 3.31 -16.59 -6.82
C SER A 155 1.86 -16.17 -7.15
N SER A 156 1.64 -14.93 -7.62
CA SER A 156 0.30 -14.42 -7.95
C SER A 156 -0.10 -14.77 -9.38
N ALA A 157 -1.00 -15.73 -9.54
CA ALA A 157 -1.49 -16.24 -10.83
C ALA A 157 -2.23 -15.20 -11.70
N LYS A 158 -2.51 -13.99 -11.19
CA LYS A 158 -3.31 -12.96 -11.89
C LYS A 158 -2.53 -12.15 -12.94
N PHE A 159 -1.20 -12.28 -13.00
CA PHE A 159 -0.34 -11.41 -13.82
C PHE A 159 0.70 -12.15 -14.67
N GLN A 160 0.52 -13.46 -14.90
CA GLN A 160 1.46 -14.26 -15.69
C GLN A 160 1.49 -13.90 -17.19
N ASN A 161 0.66 -12.97 -17.65
CA ASN A 161 0.61 -12.54 -19.05
C ASN A 161 0.81 -11.03 -19.18
N ALA A 162 2.07 -10.60 -19.31
CA ALA A 162 2.44 -9.37 -20.02
C ALA A 162 3.92 -9.48 -20.42
N ASP A 163 4.16 -9.92 -21.66
CA ASP A 163 5.49 -10.09 -22.24
C ASP A 163 6.37 -8.84 -22.05
N THR A 164 7.58 -9.07 -21.51
CA THR A 164 8.81 -8.24 -21.50
C THR A 164 9.05 -7.16 -20.42
N GLU A 165 8.07 -6.69 -19.62
CA GLU A 165 8.32 -5.66 -18.60
C GLU A 165 8.16 -6.19 -17.17
N GLU A 166 9.21 -6.08 -16.32
CA GLU A 166 9.13 -6.41 -14.89
C GLU A 166 8.05 -5.53 -14.23
N HIS A 167 7.20 -6.11 -13.39
CA HIS A 167 6.19 -5.38 -12.62
C HIS A 167 6.49 -5.49 -11.12
N ARG A 168 6.11 -4.47 -10.36
CA ARG A 168 6.30 -4.38 -8.90
C ARG A 168 4.97 -4.08 -8.23
N PRO A 169 4.72 -4.57 -7.01
CA PRO A 169 3.49 -4.22 -6.30
C PRO A 169 3.54 -2.75 -5.88
N PHE A 170 2.37 -2.10 -5.88
CA PHE A 170 2.18 -0.76 -5.34
C PHE A 170 0.90 -0.69 -4.50
N GLY A 171 0.84 0.29 -3.62
CA GLY A 171 -0.37 0.57 -2.84
C GLY A 171 -1.26 1.58 -3.57
N TYR A 172 -2.55 1.27 -3.75
CA TYR A 172 -3.56 2.26 -4.11
C TYR A 172 -4.45 2.53 -2.91
N VAL A 173 -4.58 3.80 -2.54
CA VAL A 173 -5.31 4.25 -1.34
C VAL A 173 -6.28 5.33 -1.71
N VAL A 174 -7.57 5.09 -1.48
CA VAL A 174 -8.61 6.12 -1.64
C VAL A 174 -8.87 6.83 -0.31
N ARG A 175 -8.73 8.16 -0.28
CA ARG A 175 -8.96 9.02 0.88
C ARG A 175 -10.24 9.85 0.69
N MET A 176 -11.12 9.79 1.69
CA MET A 176 -12.31 10.64 1.80
C MET A 176 -12.16 11.47 3.09
N LYS A 177 -12.14 12.80 2.98
CA LYS A 177 -11.93 13.68 4.16
C LYS A 177 -13.10 13.68 5.16
N ASP A 178 -14.30 13.31 4.70
CA ASP A 178 -15.55 13.53 5.44
C ASP A 178 -16.24 12.22 5.90
N HIS A 179 -15.62 11.06 5.66
CA HIS A 179 -16.10 9.74 6.12
C HIS A 179 -14.98 8.97 6.83
N ASP A 180 -15.36 8.16 7.84
CA ASP A 180 -14.54 7.30 8.72
C ASP A 180 -13.36 6.61 7.98
N PRO A 181 -12.22 6.31 8.64
CA PRO A 181 -10.90 6.10 8.03
C PRO A 181 -10.73 4.74 7.34
N GLU A 182 -11.81 4.16 6.82
CA GLU A 182 -11.77 3.00 5.92
C GLU A 182 -11.25 3.44 4.55
N TYR A 183 -9.94 3.63 4.50
CA TYR A 183 -9.20 3.67 3.26
C TYR A 183 -9.50 2.40 2.46
N VAL A 184 -9.95 2.57 1.22
CA VAL A 184 -9.97 1.45 0.29
C VAL A 184 -8.55 1.24 -0.19
N HIS A 185 -7.93 0.20 0.37
CA HIS A 185 -6.60 -0.26 0.05
C HIS A 185 -6.68 -1.36 -0.99
N MET A 186 -6.18 -1.08 -2.18
CA MET A 186 -6.09 -2.07 -3.23
C MET A 186 -4.61 -2.27 -3.58
N ARG A 187 -4.22 -3.54 -3.71
CA ARG A 187 -2.89 -3.94 -4.18
C ARG A 187 -3.00 -4.18 -5.67
N ASP A 188 -2.14 -3.52 -6.43
CA ASP A 188 -2.05 -3.73 -7.86
C ASP A 188 -0.56 -3.64 -8.27
N MET A 189 -0.28 -3.87 -9.54
CA MET A 189 1.06 -3.97 -10.09
C MET A 189 1.38 -2.75 -10.94
N VAL A 190 2.53 -2.15 -10.68
CA VAL A 190 3.10 -1.04 -11.45
C VAL A 190 4.26 -1.56 -12.30
N PRO A 191 4.34 -1.19 -13.59
CA PRO A 191 5.53 -1.45 -14.40
C PRO A 191 6.78 -0.93 -13.69
N ALA A 192 7.83 -1.75 -13.57
CA ALA A 192 9.06 -1.40 -12.86
C ALA A 192 9.70 -0.14 -13.45
N SER A 193 9.56 0.10 -14.75
CA SER A 193 10.03 1.33 -15.41
C SER A 193 9.42 2.61 -14.83
N LEU A 194 8.21 2.55 -14.26
CA LEU A 194 7.55 3.67 -13.58
C LEU A 194 7.94 3.80 -12.10
N THR A 195 8.77 2.89 -11.59
CA THR A 195 9.25 2.90 -10.20
C THR A 195 10.63 3.54 -10.03
N PHE A 196 11.17 4.10 -11.10
CA PHE A 196 12.45 4.80 -11.11
C PHE A 196 12.26 6.27 -11.48
N LYS A 197 13.32 7.07 -11.29
CA LYS A 197 13.33 8.43 -11.82
C LYS A 197 13.23 8.40 -13.34
N ALA A 198 12.58 9.42 -13.90
CA ALA A 198 12.44 9.56 -15.33
C ALA A 198 13.83 9.52 -16.02
N PRO A 199 13.96 8.83 -17.17
CA PRO A 199 15.21 8.85 -17.93
C PRO A 199 15.53 10.27 -18.39
N GLN A 200 16.81 10.63 -18.38
CA GLN A 200 17.26 11.93 -18.84
C GLN A 200 16.91 12.11 -20.32
N GLY A 201 16.17 13.17 -20.66
CA GLY A 201 15.67 13.43 -22.01
C GLY A 201 14.42 12.63 -22.40
N GLY A 202 13.86 11.83 -21.49
CA GLY A 202 12.63 11.03 -21.67
C GLY A 202 11.48 11.44 -20.75
N GLU A 203 11.58 12.58 -20.07
CA GLU A 203 10.69 12.99 -18.97
C GLU A 203 9.23 13.14 -19.41
N ALA A 204 8.99 13.67 -20.61
CA ALA A 204 7.64 13.84 -21.17
C ALA A 204 6.96 12.50 -21.51
N ALA A 205 7.72 11.56 -22.09
CA ALA A 205 7.23 10.22 -22.40
C ALA A 205 6.95 9.43 -21.10
N TYR A 206 7.85 9.55 -20.12
CA TYR A 206 7.66 8.98 -18.78
C TYR A 206 6.40 9.53 -18.10
N ALA A 207 6.21 10.85 -18.11
CA ALA A 207 5.03 11.50 -17.53
C ALA A 207 3.73 11.00 -18.20
N THR A 208 3.71 10.92 -19.53
CA THR A 208 2.56 10.39 -20.28
C THR A 208 2.22 8.96 -19.86
N ARG A 209 3.22 8.06 -19.78
CA ARG A 209 3.02 6.66 -19.35
C ARG A 209 2.54 6.57 -17.91
N ARG A 210 3.15 7.32 -17.00
CA ARG A 210 2.76 7.39 -15.59
C ARG A 210 1.31 7.86 -15.45
N ASP A 211 0.95 8.95 -16.11
CA ASP A 211 -0.39 9.55 -16.00
C ASP A 211 -1.46 8.60 -16.55
N ALA A 212 -1.19 7.95 -17.69
CA ALA A 212 -2.07 6.92 -18.25
C ALA A 212 -2.23 5.71 -17.31
N PHE A 213 -1.13 5.25 -16.70
CA PHE A 213 -1.17 4.17 -15.72
C PHE A 213 -2.03 4.54 -14.50
N VAL A 214 -1.79 5.70 -13.88
CA VAL A 214 -2.53 6.14 -12.70
C VAL A 214 -4.02 6.31 -13.00
N LYS A 215 -4.37 6.92 -14.15
CA LYS A 215 -5.76 7.05 -14.59
C LYS A 215 -6.45 5.69 -14.73
N ARG A 216 -5.77 4.71 -15.33
CA ARG A 216 -6.28 3.35 -15.48
C ARG A 216 -6.61 2.73 -14.12
N ILE A 217 -5.68 2.82 -13.16
CA ILE A 217 -5.88 2.30 -11.80
C ILE A 217 -7.08 2.94 -11.13
N VAL A 218 -7.17 4.27 -11.16
CA VAL A 218 -8.28 4.99 -10.52
C VAL A 218 -9.63 4.56 -11.11
N LEU A 219 -9.73 4.56 -12.44
CA LEU A 219 -10.97 4.23 -13.14
C LEU A 219 -11.35 2.74 -13.03
N SER A 220 -10.36 1.83 -12.92
CA SER A 220 -10.66 0.39 -12.76
C SER A 220 -11.29 0.09 -11.40
N HIS A 221 -11.05 0.93 -10.40
CA HIS A 221 -11.54 0.72 -9.03
C HIS A 221 -12.78 1.55 -8.66
N GLU A 222 -13.12 2.60 -9.43
CA GLU A 222 -14.33 3.42 -9.21
C GLU A 222 -15.63 2.60 -9.05
N PRO A 223 -15.89 1.54 -9.85
CA PRO A 223 -17.10 0.73 -9.69
C PRO A 223 -17.18 -0.01 -8.35
N GLU A 224 -16.04 -0.50 -7.83
CA GLU A 224 -15.99 -1.18 -6.53
C GLU A 224 -16.26 -0.18 -5.40
N LEU A 225 -15.65 1.02 -5.48
CA LEU A 225 -15.89 2.10 -4.51
C LEU A 225 -17.38 2.44 -4.43
N MET A 226 -18.05 2.59 -5.59
CA MET A 226 -19.47 2.90 -5.68
C MET A 226 -20.39 1.85 -5.01
N GLN A 227 -19.98 0.59 -4.95
CA GLN A 227 -20.78 -0.49 -4.36
C GLN A 227 -20.70 -0.55 -2.83
N LYS A 228 -19.65 0.01 -2.22
CA LYS A 228 -19.41 -0.12 -0.77
C LYS A 228 -20.41 0.61 0.10
N HIS A 229 -20.98 1.72 -0.38
CA HIS A 229 -21.88 2.54 0.41
C HIS A 229 -22.91 3.25 -0.49
N PRO A 230 -24.12 3.57 0.01
CA PRO A 230 -25.05 4.44 -0.70
C PRO A 230 -24.53 5.89 -0.66
N TRP A 231 -23.55 6.18 -1.51
CA TRP A 231 -22.87 7.48 -1.57
C TRP A 231 -23.83 8.62 -1.90
N LYS A 232 -23.63 9.75 -1.22
CA LYS A 232 -24.35 10.99 -1.47
C LYS A 232 -23.41 12.03 -2.06
N CYS A 233 -23.90 12.81 -3.00
CA CYS A 233 -23.17 13.88 -3.63
C CYS A 233 -22.68 14.86 -2.58
N PHE A 234 -21.38 15.13 -2.58
CA PHE A 234 -20.72 16.06 -1.66
C PHE A 234 -21.36 17.45 -1.65
N ASN A 235 -21.86 17.91 -2.80
CA ASN A 235 -22.43 19.25 -2.93
C ASN A 235 -23.95 19.31 -2.64
N CYS A 236 -24.75 18.40 -3.21
CA CYS A 236 -26.22 18.52 -3.18
C CYS A 236 -26.94 17.42 -2.39
N GLY A 237 -26.24 16.41 -1.86
CA GLY A 237 -26.83 15.32 -1.07
C GLY A 237 -27.68 14.32 -1.86
N LYS A 238 -27.88 14.50 -3.17
CA LYS A 238 -28.52 13.48 -4.03
C LYS A 238 -27.67 12.20 -4.08
N THR A 239 -28.26 11.08 -4.50
CA THR A 239 -27.50 9.84 -4.73
C THR A 239 -26.36 10.12 -5.72
N ALA A 240 -25.15 9.72 -5.33
CA ALA A 240 -23.98 9.86 -6.18
C ALA A 240 -24.02 8.80 -7.29
N THR A 241 -23.54 9.19 -8.47
CA THR A 241 -23.44 8.32 -9.65
C THR A 241 -22.02 8.28 -10.21
N ALA A 242 -21.14 9.14 -9.72
CA ALA A 242 -19.76 9.27 -10.15
C ALA A 242 -18.89 9.80 -9.01
N TRP A 243 -17.58 9.76 -9.23
CA TRP A 243 -16.59 10.35 -8.33
C TRP A 243 -15.73 11.40 -9.04
N ILE A 244 -15.32 12.40 -8.26
CA ILE A 244 -14.24 13.30 -8.62
C ILE A 244 -12.99 12.81 -7.90
N HIS A 245 -11.93 12.55 -8.68
CA HIS A 245 -10.68 11.98 -8.22
C HIS A 245 -9.54 13.00 -8.35
N SER A 246 -8.59 12.95 -7.42
CA SER A 246 -7.43 13.83 -7.37
C SER A 246 -6.22 13.03 -6.89
N PRO A 247 -5.72 12.10 -7.72
CA PRO A 247 -4.64 11.19 -7.33
C PRO A 247 -3.27 11.87 -7.31
N VAL A 248 -2.48 11.49 -6.30
CA VAL A 248 -1.08 11.80 -6.12
C VAL A 248 -0.29 10.51 -6.19
N ALA A 249 0.57 10.40 -7.19
CA ALA A 249 1.37 9.21 -7.47
C ALA A 249 2.81 9.41 -7.03
N ASN A 250 3.26 8.63 -6.07
CA ASN A 250 4.66 8.53 -5.67
C ASN A 250 5.19 7.14 -6.06
N LEU A 251 5.40 6.94 -7.36
CA LEU A 251 5.81 5.65 -7.89
C LEU A 251 7.33 5.41 -7.80
N ALA A 252 8.13 6.48 -7.85
CA ALA A 252 9.59 6.40 -7.75
C ALA A 252 10.11 6.27 -6.29
N SER A 253 9.20 6.19 -5.33
CA SER A 253 9.51 5.86 -3.94
C SER A 253 9.91 4.40 -3.82
N PHE A 254 10.68 4.10 -2.77
CA PHE A 254 11.00 2.73 -2.40
C PHE A 254 9.74 1.86 -2.23
N TYR A 255 8.63 2.44 -1.78
CA TYR A 255 7.30 1.85 -1.89
C TYR A 255 6.43 2.70 -2.82
N PRO A 256 6.17 2.23 -4.06
CA PRO A 256 5.29 2.92 -4.98
C PRO A 256 3.88 3.01 -4.39
N ILE A 257 3.30 4.21 -4.39
CA ILE A 257 1.96 4.44 -3.86
C ILE A 257 1.19 5.45 -4.71
N ILE A 258 -0.10 5.20 -4.88
CA ILE A 258 -1.06 6.16 -5.43
C ILE A 258 -2.05 6.47 -4.30
N LYS A 259 -2.08 7.73 -3.87
CA LYS A 259 -3.08 8.24 -2.94
C LYS A 259 -4.10 9.03 -3.73
N ASP A 260 -5.34 8.58 -3.72
CA ASP A 260 -6.43 9.20 -4.45
C ASP A 260 -7.43 9.86 -3.54
N TYR A 261 -7.42 11.18 -3.56
CA TYR A 261 -8.38 12.00 -2.85
C TYR A 261 -9.65 12.03 -3.70
N ALA A 262 -10.73 11.45 -3.20
CA ALA A 262 -11.92 11.23 -4.00
C ALA A 262 -13.18 11.75 -3.30
N ARG A 263 -14.11 12.32 -4.07
CA ARG A 263 -15.41 12.78 -3.57
C ARG A 263 -16.57 12.32 -4.48
N PRO A 264 -17.64 11.76 -3.90
CA PRO A 264 -18.82 11.34 -4.66
C PRO A 264 -19.64 12.54 -5.16
N VAL A 265 -20.16 12.45 -6.38
CA VAL A 265 -20.98 13.49 -7.03
C VAL A 265 -22.20 12.88 -7.74
N CYS A 266 -23.28 13.65 -7.87
CA CYS A 266 -24.53 13.18 -8.50
C CYS A 266 -24.43 13.08 -10.02
N GLU A 267 -23.41 13.69 -10.62
CA GLU A 267 -23.13 13.72 -12.05
C GLU A 267 -21.62 13.95 -12.25
N ARG A 268 -21.04 13.34 -13.29
CA ARG A 268 -19.61 13.46 -13.61
C ARG A 268 -19.23 14.83 -14.18
N GLU A 269 -20.20 15.47 -14.82
CA GLU A 269 -20.11 16.82 -15.40
C GLU A 269 -21.28 17.66 -14.92
N GLY A 270 -21.09 18.98 -14.81
CA GLY A 270 -22.11 19.89 -14.28
C GLY A 270 -21.65 20.63 -13.03
N SER A 271 -22.60 21.32 -12.38
CA SER A 271 -22.27 22.29 -11.31
C SER A 271 -21.71 21.62 -10.07
N CYS A 272 -22.28 20.48 -9.67
CA CYS A 272 -21.79 19.73 -8.51
C CYS A 272 -20.37 19.19 -8.74
N ALA A 273 -20.08 18.69 -9.94
CA ALA A 273 -18.75 18.23 -10.31
C ALA A 273 -17.72 19.38 -10.30
N THR A 274 -18.04 20.51 -10.92
CA THR A 274 -17.16 21.69 -10.97
C THR A 274 -16.87 22.25 -9.57
N ILE A 275 -17.90 22.44 -8.74
CA ILE A 275 -17.74 22.90 -7.35
C ILE A 275 -16.85 21.93 -6.57
N THR A 276 -17.08 20.63 -6.73
CA THR A 276 -16.29 19.60 -6.03
C THR A 276 -14.83 19.61 -6.49
N ARG A 277 -14.54 19.70 -7.79
CA ARG A 277 -13.16 19.84 -8.32
C ARG A 277 -12.46 21.05 -7.72
N THR A 278 -13.09 22.22 -7.75
CA THR A 278 -12.52 23.45 -7.19
C THR A 278 -12.28 23.33 -5.67
N ALA A 279 -13.23 22.73 -4.94
CA ALA A 279 -13.09 22.50 -3.50
C ALA A 279 -11.92 21.55 -3.19
N MET A 280 -11.75 20.49 -3.98
CA MET A 280 -10.64 19.53 -3.83
C MET A 280 -9.30 20.19 -4.17
N GLU A 281 -9.20 20.92 -5.29
CA GLU A 281 -7.97 21.65 -5.65
C GLU A 281 -7.52 22.65 -4.59
N LYS A 282 -8.48 23.28 -3.88
CA LYS A 282 -8.18 24.17 -2.75
C LYS A 282 -7.72 23.36 -1.54
N ALA A 283 -8.51 22.37 -1.12
CA ALA A 283 -8.21 21.54 0.04
C ALA A 283 -6.86 20.83 -0.09
N ASP A 284 -6.48 20.46 -1.31
CA ASP A 284 -5.24 19.77 -1.60
C ASP A 284 -4.01 20.67 -1.56
N ARG A 285 -4.15 21.96 -1.91
CA ARG A 285 -3.09 22.97 -1.76
C ARG A 285 -2.83 23.35 -0.31
N GLU A 286 -3.87 23.29 0.51
CA GLU A 286 -3.83 23.70 1.92
C GLU A 286 -3.43 22.53 2.84
N ASP A 287 -3.44 21.29 2.34
CA ASP A 287 -3.13 20.10 3.12
C ASP A 287 -1.60 19.93 3.31
N PRO A 288 -1.08 20.08 4.54
CA PRO A 288 0.34 19.98 4.81
C PRO A 288 0.90 18.56 4.64
N GLU A 289 0.06 17.53 4.65
CA GLU A 289 0.45 16.14 4.40
C GLU A 289 0.70 15.95 2.91
N ILE A 290 -0.21 16.42 2.06
CA ILE A 290 -0.09 16.41 0.58
C ILE A 290 1.06 17.30 0.12
N SER A 291 1.22 18.48 0.72
CA SER A 291 2.26 19.45 0.35
C SER A 291 3.67 18.96 0.69
N ARG A 292 3.80 18.06 1.67
CA ARG A 292 5.07 17.44 2.08
C ARG A 292 5.30 16.07 1.42
N GLU A 293 4.31 15.51 0.75
CA GLU A 293 4.44 14.24 0.01
C GLU A 293 5.31 14.42 -1.24
N ALA A 294 6.34 13.57 -1.38
CA ALA A 294 7.18 13.50 -2.57
C ALA A 294 6.47 12.80 -3.75
N GLY A 295 5.30 13.28 -4.16
CA GLY A 295 4.47 12.66 -5.21
C GLY A 295 4.11 13.62 -6.34
N VAL A 296 3.72 13.05 -7.49
CA VAL A 296 3.24 13.81 -8.65
C VAL A 296 1.73 13.70 -8.75
N ARG A 297 1.08 14.86 -8.79
CA ARG A 297 -0.36 14.99 -8.96
C ARG A 297 -0.76 14.72 -10.41
N ILE A 298 -1.78 13.89 -10.59
CA ILE A 298 -2.27 13.49 -11.92
C ILE A 298 -3.64 14.13 -12.14
N LYS A 299 -3.80 14.81 -13.28
CA LYS A 299 -5.08 15.41 -13.67
C LYS A 299 -5.98 14.32 -14.25
N MET A 300 -7.12 14.08 -13.61
CA MET A 300 -8.15 13.11 -14.05
C MET A 300 -8.98 13.66 -15.20
#